data_AF-A0A5N6KP04-F1
#
_entry.id   AF-A0A5N6KP04-F1
#
_cell.length_a   1.000
_cell.length_b   1.000
_cell.length_c   1.000
_cell.angle_alpha   90.00
_cell.angle_beta   90.00
_cell.angle_gamma   90.00
#
_symmetry.space_group_name_H-M   'P 1'
#
loop_
_entity.id
_entity.type
_entity.pdbx_description
1 polymer ?
#
loop_
_entity_poly.entity_id
_entity_poly.type
_entity_poly.pdbx_seq_one_letter_code
_entity_poly.pdbx_strand_id
1 'polypeptide(L)'
;MSEEMLESSPRAAQKSIEAAGFDEDLKNRLLERIASADFKSQNAGAMSTLNMPSAAGKGTRDQAAARAWDGNETLEDAALRMLDDAHKRIRTVPKIPSPVRTPKRVDAGRPGPGAPGTGTRLANARDRTSKYAFMKDESLSAEERENMRRQLKERFTPSARGAVPATLQGLASLAEQRIDDAIARGQFKNLPRGRPIERDHNMSSPFLDTTEYFMNKIIQKQQIVPPWIEKQQELVTEAARFRGRLRNDWLRARVFDDRRKPYGFKEFWRDLFAKE
;
A
#
# COMPACT_ATOMS: atom_id res chain seq x y z
N MET A 1 -42.15 -24.62 -46.83
CA MET A 1 -40.89 -24.23 -46.16
C MET A 1 -40.23 -25.49 -45.67
N SER A 2 -38.99 -25.78 -46.04
CA SER A 2 -38.19 -26.84 -45.41
C SER A 2 -37.37 -26.24 -44.27
N GLU A 3 -37.35 -26.92 -43.13
CA GLU A 3 -36.59 -26.54 -41.93
C GLU A 3 -35.10 -26.30 -42.25
N GLU A 4 -34.56 -27.13 -43.14
CA GLU A 4 -33.19 -27.04 -43.66
C GLU A 4 -32.87 -25.71 -44.38
N MET A 5 -33.86 -25.08 -45.02
CA MET A 5 -33.67 -23.77 -45.67
C MET A 5 -33.65 -22.61 -44.68
N LEU A 6 -34.24 -22.78 -43.51
CA LEU A 6 -34.22 -21.79 -42.43
C LEU A 6 -32.90 -21.83 -41.65
N GLU A 7 -32.29 -23.01 -41.51
CA GLU A 7 -31.06 -23.20 -40.72
C GLU A 7 -29.77 -22.96 -41.52
N SER A 8 -29.80 -23.19 -42.84
CA SER A 8 -28.58 -23.19 -43.67
C SER A 8 -27.95 -21.81 -43.85
N SER A 9 -28.76 -20.77 -44.08
CA SER A 9 -28.25 -19.42 -44.31
C SER A 9 -29.32 -18.38 -44.05
N PRO A 10 -28.96 -17.22 -43.48
CA PRO A 10 -29.91 -16.12 -43.31
C PRO A 10 -30.55 -15.64 -44.62
N ARG A 11 -29.79 -15.66 -45.72
CA ARG A 11 -30.31 -15.31 -47.05
C ARG A 11 -31.27 -16.37 -47.60
N ALA A 12 -31.07 -17.63 -47.25
CA ALA A 12 -31.99 -18.71 -47.60
C ALA A 12 -33.28 -18.63 -46.76
N ALA A 13 -33.16 -18.28 -45.48
CA ALA A 13 -34.29 -18.04 -44.59
C ALA A 13 -35.15 -16.87 -45.09
N GLN A 14 -34.54 -15.73 -45.45
CA GLN A 14 -35.25 -14.58 -46.04
C GLN A 14 -36.03 -14.96 -47.30
N LYS A 15 -35.38 -15.65 -48.26
CA LYS A 15 -36.04 -16.12 -49.49
C LYS A 15 -37.18 -17.10 -49.23
N SER A 16 -37.02 -17.97 -48.23
CA SER A 16 -38.07 -18.94 -47.88
C SER A 16 -39.31 -18.25 -47.28
N ILE A 17 -39.13 -17.14 -46.55
CA ILE A 17 -40.20 -16.35 -45.95
C ILE A 17 -40.89 -15.47 -46.99
N GLU A 18 -40.13 -14.90 -47.93
CA GLU A 18 -40.67 -14.18 -49.08
C GLU A 18 -41.54 -15.08 -49.96
N ALA A 19 -41.16 -16.35 -50.10
CA ALA A 19 -41.91 -17.35 -50.88
C ALA A 19 -43.11 -17.97 -50.13
N ALA A 20 -43.22 -17.78 -48.81
CA ALA A 20 -44.19 -18.48 -47.97
C ALA A 20 -45.60 -17.85 -47.93
N GLY A 21 -45.84 -16.76 -48.66
CA GLY A 21 -47.19 -16.18 -48.81
C GLY A 21 -47.82 -15.67 -47.51
N PHE A 22 -47.00 -15.21 -46.56
CA PHE A 22 -47.46 -14.62 -45.30
C PHE A 22 -48.12 -13.26 -45.50
N ASP A 23 -48.94 -12.85 -44.53
CA ASP A 23 -49.42 -11.47 -44.41
C ASP A 23 -48.23 -10.49 -44.35
N GLU A 24 -48.32 -9.34 -45.01
CA GLU A 24 -47.19 -8.43 -45.23
C GLU A 24 -46.62 -7.90 -43.89
N ASP A 25 -47.49 -7.66 -42.90
CA ASP A 25 -47.07 -7.25 -41.55
C ASP A 25 -46.26 -8.34 -40.84
N LEU A 26 -46.68 -9.60 -40.97
CA LEU A 26 -45.99 -10.73 -40.35
C LEU A 26 -44.66 -11.03 -41.06
N LYS A 27 -44.64 -10.94 -42.39
CA LYS A 27 -43.44 -11.05 -43.20
C LYS A 27 -42.39 -10.01 -42.81
N ASN A 28 -42.79 -8.74 -42.67
CA ASN A 28 -41.88 -7.67 -42.25
C ASN A 28 -41.29 -7.93 -40.86
N ARG A 29 -42.13 -8.36 -39.89
CA ARG A 29 -41.66 -8.73 -38.54
C ARG A 29 -40.67 -9.91 -38.56
N LEU A 30 -40.91 -10.91 -39.42
CA LEU A 30 -40.02 -12.06 -39.56
C LEU A 30 -38.68 -11.66 -40.18
N LEU A 31 -38.70 -10.85 -41.24
CA LEU A 31 -37.48 -10.32 -41.86
C LEU A 31 -36.68 -9.44 -40.90
N GLU A 32 -37.34 -8.57 -40.14
CA GLU A 32 -36.71 -7.75 -39.10
C GLU A 32 -36.08 -8.62 -38.02
N ARG A 33 -36.79 -9.67 -37.56
CA ARG A 33 -36.26 -10.60 -36.56
C ARG A 33 -35.03 -11.35 -37.08
N ILE A 34 -35.04 -11.80 -38.34
CA ILE A 34 -33.89 -12.45 -38.97
C ILE A 34 -32.73 -11.46 -39.08
N ALA A 35 -32.96 -10.27 -39.61
CA ALA A 35 -31.93 -9.23 -39.70
C ALA A 35 -31.34 -8.90 -38.33
N SER A 36 -32.18 -8.84 -37.28
CA SER A 36 -31.71 -8.62 -35.90
C SER A 36 -30.90 -9.79 -35.35
N ALA A 37 -31.26 -11.03 -35.70
CA ALA A 37 -30.53 -12.24 -35.29
C ALA A 37 -29.19 -12.35 -36.02
N ASP A 38 -29.16 -12.00 -37.30
CA ASP A 38 -27.96 -11.96 -38.13
C ASP A 38 -26.99 -10.89 -37.67
N PHE A 39 -27.51 -9.71 -37.33
CA PHE A 39 -26.71 -8.64 -36.76
C PHE A 39 -26.09 -9.05 -35.42
N LYS A 40 -26.86 -9.79 -34.58
CA LYS A 40 -26.39 -10.36 -33.31
C LYS A 40 -25.30 -11.41 -33.51
N SER A 41 -25.45 -12.31 -34.48
CA SER A 41 -24.48 -13.37 -34.75
C SER A 41 -23.17 -12.81 -35.31
N GLN A 42 -23.24 -11.85 -36.24
CA GLN A 42 -22.05 -11.20 -36.82
C GLN A 42 -21.28 -10.36 -35.79
N ASN A 43 -21.99 -9.69 -34.88
CA ASN A 43 -21.39 -8.80 -33.88
C ASN A 43 -21.37 -9.39 -32.46
N ALA A 44 -21.32 -10.71 -32.34
CA ALA A 44 -21.46 -11.40 -31.05
C ALA A 44 -20.44 -10.92 -30.00
N GLY A 45 -19.18 -10.67 -30.39
CA GLY A 45 -18.14 -10.15 -29.49
C GLY A 45 -18.35 -8.67 -29.10
N ALA A 46 -18.84 -7.83 -30.02
CA ALA A 46 -19.19 -6.46 -29.66
C ALA A 46 -20.39 -6.43 -28.70
N MET A 47 -21.38 -7.30 -28.91
CA MET A 47 -22.54 -7.38 -28.02
C MET A 47 -22.21 -8.00 -26.66
N SER A 48 -21.33 -9.00 -26.59
CA SER A 48 -20.88 -9.54 -25.31
C SER A 48 -20.27 -8.43 -24.47
N THR A 49 -19.40 -7.59 -25.06
CA THR A 49 -18.75 -6.48 -24.34
C THR A 49 -19.72 -5.40 -23.86
N LEU A 50 -20.73 -5.05 -24.68
CA LEU A 50 -21.77 -4.09 -24.30
C LEU A 50 -22.72 -4.62 -23.23
N ASN A 51 -23.05 -5.92 -23.26
CA ASN A 51 -23.96 -6.54 -22.31
C ASN A 51 -23.29 -6.87 -20.95
N MET A 52 -21.98 -6.69 -20.82
CA MET A 52 -21.29 -6.94 -19.55
C MET A 52 -21.64 -5.89 -18.50
N PRO A 53 -21.88 -6.30 -17.23
CA PRO A 53 -22.06 -5.36 -16.14
C PRO A 53 -20.75 -4.61 -15.84
N SER A 54 -20.86 -3.35 -15.41
CA SER A 54 -19.68 -2.53 -15.04
C SER A 54 -18.86 -3.14 -13.90
N ALA A 55 -19.48 -3.95 -13.04
CA ALA A 55 -18.82 -4.67 -11.95
C ALA A 55 -17.99 -5.89 -12.41
N ALA A 56 -18.05 -6.28 -13.70
CA ALA A 56 -17.31 -7.43 -14.21
C ALA A 56 -15.80 -7.26 -13.97
N GLY A 57 -15.17 -8.30 -13.42
CA GLY A 57 -13.73 -8.34 -13.17
C GLY A 57 -12.92 -8.39 -14.46
N LYS A 58 -11.61 -8.10 -14.35
CA LYS A 58 -10.70 -8.04 -15.51
C LYS A 58 -10.78 -9.30 -16.39
N GLY A 59 -10.70 -10.49 -15.79
CA GLY A 59 -10.73 -11.75 -16.55
C GLY A 59 -12.02 -11.95 -17.35
N THR A 60 -13.18 -11.57 -16.80
CA THR A 60 -14.47 -11.63 -17.52
C THR A 60 -14.51 -10.64 -18.67
N ARG A 61 -13.94 -9.44 -18.48
CA ARG A 61 -13.84 -8.43 -19.55
C ARG A 61 -12.91 -8.88 -20.67
N ASP A 62 -11.75 -9.42 -20.31
CA ASP A 62 -10.78 -9.95 -21.27
C ASP A 62 -11.39 -11.10 -22.09
N GLN A 63 -12.15 -12.01 -21.44
CA GLN A 63 -12.86 -13.10 -22.11
C GLN A 63 -13.96 -12.63 -23.05
N ALA A 64 -14.75 -11.63 -22.64
CA ALA A 64 -15.83 -11.12 -23.49
C ALA A 64 -15.32 -10.31 -24.68
N ALA A 65 -14.19 -9.62 -24.52
CA ALA A 65 -13.52 -8.90 -25.61
C ALA A 65 -12.67 -9.82 -26.49
N ALA A 66 -12.42 -11.07 -26.08
CA ALA A 66 -11.63 -12.02 -26.85
C ALA A 66 -12.32 -12.34 -28.19
N ARG A 67 -11.49 -12.53 -29.22
CA ARG A 67 -11.96 -12.97 -30.53
C ARG A 67 -12.51 -14.40 -30.42
N ALA A 68 -13.58 -14.69 -31.16
CA ALA A 68 -14.09 -16.05 -31.28
C ALA A 68 -13.03 -16.97 -31.90
N TRP A 69 -12.89 -18.17 -31.34
CA TRP A 69 -11.95 -19.19 -31.84
C TRP A 69 -12.30 -19.60 -33.27
N ASP A 70 -11.35 -19.45 -34.19
CA ASP A 70 -11.51 -19.79 -35.61
C ASP A 70 -10.78 -21.08 -36.02
N GLY A 71 -10.22 -21.81 -35.05
CA GLY A 71 -9.43 -23.02 -35.28
C GLY A 71 -7.93 -22.81 -35.24
N ASN A 72 -7.45 -21.56 -35.39
CA ASN A 72 -6.04 -21.23 -35.36
C ASN A 72 -5.73 -20.27 -34.19
N GLU A 73 -4.66 -20.55 -33.45
CA GLU A 73 -4.17 -19.61 -32.44
C GLU A 73 -3.57 -18.38 -33.14
N THR A 74 -3.83 -17.18 -32.60
CA THR A 74 -3.11 -15.99 -33.06
C THR A 74 -1.67 -16.02 -32.53
N LEU A 75 -0.79 -15.24 -33.15
CA LEU A 75 0.61 -15.18 -32.72
C LEU A 75 0.74 -14.64 -31.28
N GLU A 76 -0.13 -13.68 -30.92
CA GLU A 76 -0.16 -13.09 -29.58
C GLU A 76 -0.56 -14.12 -28.53
N ASP A 77 -1.61 -14.89 -28.81
CA ASP A 77 -2.09 -15.94 -27.89
C ASP A 77 -1.09 -17.09 -27.77
N ALA A 78 -0.46 -17.47 -28.89
CA ALA A 78 0.61 -18.48 -28.90
C ALA A 78 1.81 -18.02 -28.06
N ALA A 79 2.25 -16.76 -28.20
CA ALA A 79 3.33 -16.19 -27.41
C ALA A 79 2.96 -16.09 -25.91
N LEU A 80 1.73 -15.70 -25.60
CA LEU A 80 1.24 -15.64 -24.22
C LEU A 80 1.23 -17.02 -23.57
N ARG A 81 0.77 -18.05 -24.30
CA ARG A 81 0.81 -19.45 -23.84
C ARG A 81 2.24 -19.90 -23.57
N MET A 82 3.19 -19.61 -24.46
CA MET A 82 4.60 -19.95 -24.26
C MET A 82 5.19 -19.26 -23.01
N LEU A 83 4.78 -18.02 -22.73
CA LEU A 83 5.20 -17.30 -21.52
C LEU A 83 4.59 -17.88 -20.24
N ASP A 84 3.29 -18.20 -20.25
CA ASP A 84 2.61 -18.83 -19.12
C ASP A 84 3.15 -20.25 -18.85
N ASP A 85 3.48 -21.01 -19.90
CA ASP A 85 4.08 -22.35 -19.80
C ASP A 85 5.53 -22.27 -19.28
N ALA A 86 6.31 -21.26 -19.69
CA ALA A 86 7.67 -21.02 -19.18
C ALA A 86 7.67 -20.64 -17.69
N HIS A 87 6.62 -19.94 -17.23
CA HIS A 87 6.49 -19.46 -15.86
C HIS A 87 5.39 -20.21 -15.10
N LYS A 88 5.72 -21.38 -14.55
CA LYS A 88 4.82 -22.11 -13.65
C LYS A 88 4.43 -21.24 -12.46
N ARG A 89 3.16 -20.80 -12.44
CA ARG A 89 2.61 -20.01 -11.33
C ARG A 89 2.71 -20.83 -10.04
N ILE A 90 3.37 -20.27 -9.03
CA ILE A 90 3.44 -20.89 -7.70
C ILE A 90 1.99 -21.02 -7.20
N ARG A 91 1.56 -22.26 -6.90
CA ARG A 91 0.22 -22.56 -6.39
C ARG A 91 0.05 -21.92 -5.01
N THR A 92 -0.37 -20.67 -5.01
CA THR A 92 -0.73 -19.93 -3.81
C THR A 92 -2.24 -19.99 -3.65
N VAL A 93 -2.72 -20.01 -2.40
CA VAL A 93 -4.15 -19.92 -2.12
C VAL A 93 -4.66 -18.60 -2.71
N PRO A 94 -5.70 -18.62 -3.58
CA PRO A 94 -6.20 -17.43 -4.23
C PRO A 94 -6.66 -16.42 -3.17
N LYS A 95 -5.87 -15.36 -2.99
CA LYS A 95 -6.24 -14.22 -2.15
C LYS A 95 -7.11 -13.32 -2.99
N ILE A 96 -8.33 -13.07 -2.53
CA ILE A 96 -9.24 -12.08 -3.10
C ILE A 96 -8.47 -10.75 -3.16
N PRO A 97 -8.35 -10.13 -4.35
CA PRO A 97 -7.64 -8.86 -4.49
C PRO A 97 -8.41 -7.78 -3.72
N SER A 98 -7.92 -7.47 -2.52
CA SER A 98 -8.38 -6.34 -1.74
C SER A 98 -7.99 -5.06 -2.48
N PRO A 99 -8.91 -4.08 -2.64
CA PRO A 99 -8.64 -2.87 -3.39
C PRO A 99 -7.47 -2.13 -2.73
N VAL A 100 -6.37 -2.01 -3.48
CA VAL A 100 -5.22 -1.13 -3.22
C VAL A 100 -4.77 -1.13 -1.76
N ARG A 101 -4.03 -2.16 -1.34
CA ARG A 101 -3.16 -2.03 -0.16
C ARG A 101 -1.87 -1.36 -0.61
N THR A 102 -1.70 -0.09 -0.24
CA THR A 102 -0.39 0.56 -0.19
C THR A 102 0.63 -0.37 0.49
N PRO A 103 1.90 -0.41 0.03
CA PRO A 103 2.90 -1.27 0.66
C PRO A 103 2.97 -0.93 2.15
N LYS A 104 2.62 -1.90 3.01
CA LYS A 104 2.56 -1.68 4.45
C LYS A 104 3.93 -1.39 5.07
N ARG A 105 5.02 -1.68 4.35
CA ARG A 105 6.40 -1.47 4.79
C ARG A 105 7.26 -1.14 3.58
N VAL A 106 7.94 0.00 3.66
CA VAL A 106 9.22 0.22 2.99
C VAL A 106 10.26 -0.49 3.85
N ASP A 107 11.18 -1.25 3.24
CA ASP A 107 12.26 -1.95 3.94
C ASP A 107 13.25 -0.94 4.55
N ALA A 108 12.87 -0.36 5.69
CA ALA A 108 13.67 0.60 6.43
C ALA A 108 14.75 -0.07 7.31
N GLY A 109 15.09 -1.34 7.05
CA GLY A 109 16.08 -2.10 7.85
C GLY A 109 15.68 -2.33 9.32
N ARG A 110 14.47 -1.98 9.73
CA ARG A 110 14.02 -2.07 11.12
C ARG A 110 13.24 -3.37 11.38
N PRO A 111 13.60 -4.15 12.42
CA PRO A 111 12.88 -5.38 12.73
C PRO A 111 11.39 -5.10 12.98
N GLY A 112 10.54 -6.01 12.49
CA GLY A 112 9.09 -5.87 12.54
C GLY A 112 8.54 -5.85 13.97
N PRO A 113 7.30 -5.35 14.17
CA PRO A 113 6.66 -5.10 15.47
C PRO A 113 6.34 -6.37 16.28
N GLY A 114 6.69 -7.54 15.77
CA GLY A 114 6.58 -8.82 16.48
C GLY A 114 7.91 -9.48 16.81
N ALA A 115 9.05 -8.92 16.37
CA ALA A 115 10.35 -9.50 16.70
C ALA A 115 10.76 -9.00 18.10
N PRO A 116 10.99 -9.88 19.08
CA PRO A 116 11.41 -9.46 20.42
C PRO A 116 12.71 -8.68 20.32
N GLY A 117 12.77 -7.49 20.91
CA GLY A 117 13.96 -6.65 20.91
C GLY A 117 15.16 -7.38 21.53
N THR A 118 16.38 -6.95 21.21
CA THR A 118 17.60 -7.55 21.76
C THR A 118 17.62 -7.56 23.29
N GLY A 119 17.09 -6.50 23.94
CA GLY A 119 16.90 -6.48 25.39
C GLY A 119 15.91 -7.56 25.89
N THR A 120 14.79 -7.76 25.20
CA THR A 120 13.82 -8.82 25.52
C THR A 120 14.42 -10.21 25.32
N ARG A 121 15.27 -10.39 24.30
CA ARG A 121 16.01 -11.64 24.07
C ARG A 121 17.01 -11.92 25.20
N LEU A 122 17.77 -10.92 25.64
CA LEU A 122 18.69 -11.05 26.76
C LEU A 122 17.97 -11.36 28.08
N ALA A 123 16.86 -10.67 28.37
CA ALA A 123 16.05 -10.93 29.55
C ALA A 123 15.52 -12.38 29.55
N ASN A 124 14.95 -12.83 28.42
CA ASN A 124 14.48 -14.20 28.28
C ASN A 124 15.61 -15.24 28.39
N ALA A 125 16.82 -14.93 27.92
CA ALA A 125 17.97 -15.81 28.07
C ALA A 125 18.41 -15.90 29.53
N ARG A 126 18.52 -14.77 30.23
CA ARG A 126 18.82 -14.70 31.67
C ARG A 126 17.78 -15.45 32.51
N ASP A 127 16.51 -15.30 32.18
CA ASP A 127 15.42 -15.99 32.88
C ASP A 127 15.42 -17.50 32.63
N ARG A 128 15.93 -17.95 31.47
CA ARG A 128 16.11 -19.38 31.19
C ARG A 128 17.31 -19.95 31.93
N THR A 129 18.43 -19.23 31.98
CA THR A 129 19.63 -19.69 32.70
C THR A 129 19.39 -19.71 34.20
N SER A 130 18.69 -18.72 34.77
CA SER A 130 18.31 -18.73 36.18
C SER A 130 17.40 -19.92 36.51
N LYS A 131 16.36 -20.16 35.72
CA LYS A 131 15.50 -21.36 35.88
C LYS A 131 16.29 -22.66 35.82
N TYR A 132 17.25 -22.76 34.90
CA TYR A 132 18.09 -23.96 34.78
C TYR A 132 19.01 -24.14 35.99
N ALA A 133 19.59 -23.05 36.51
CA ALA A 133 20.42 -23.06 37.71
C ALA A 133 19.60 -23.49 38.94
N PHE A 134 18.40 -22.94 39.13
CA PHE A 134 17.48 -23.34 40.20
C PHE A 134 17.01 -24.79 40.08
N MET A 135 16.83 -25.31 38.86
CA MET A 135 16.52 -26.73 38.65
C MET A 135 17.74 -27.63 38.83
N LYS A 136 18.96 -27.12 38.71
CA LYS A 136 20.19 -27.89 38.91
C LYS A 136 20.68 -27.85 40.37
N ASP A 137 20.11 -26.98 41.19
CA ASP A 137 20.45 -26.88 42.61
C ASP A 137 19.98 -28.15 43.36
N GLU A 138 20.94 -28.97 43.78
CA GLU A 138 20.76 -30.23 44.52
C GLU A 138 20.64 -30.00 46.04
N SER A 139 20.81 -28.77 46.51
CA SER A 139 20.77 -28.43 47.93
C SER A 139 19.37 -28.28 48.52
N LEU A 140 18.33 -28.23 47.67
CA LEU A 140 16.93 -28.10 48.09
C LEU A 140 16.30 -29.47 48.34
N SER A 141 15.64 -29.63 49.49
CA SER A 141 14.90 -30.86 49.79
C SER A 141 13.81 -31.10 48.74
N ALA A 142 13.48 -32.37 48.48
CA ALA A 142 12.45 -32.71 47.50
C ALA A 142 11.10 -32.05 47.82
N GLU A 143 10.78 -31.89 49.11
CA GLU A 143 9.55 -31.26 49.60
C GLU A 143 9.56 -29.73 49.39
N GLU A 144 10.68 -29.07 49.64
CA GLU A 144 10.84 -27.63 49.39
C GLU A 144 10.75 -27.30 47.89
N ARG A 145 11.34 -28.17 47.07
CA ARG A 145 11.32 -28.08 45.61
C ARG A 145 9.91 -28.30 45.05
N GLU A 146 9.13 -29.19 45.65
CA GLU A 146 7.74 -29.43 45.27
C GLU A 146 6.83 -28.27 45.70
N ASN A 147 7.02 -27.72 46.90
CA ASN A 147 6.29 -26.53 47.37
C ASN A 147 6.56 -25.30 46.49
N MET A 148 7.81 -25.08 46.11
CA MET A 148 8.20 -24.03 45.16
C MET A 148 7.62 -24.29 43.76
N ARG A 149 7.64 -25.55 43.30
CA ARG A 149 7.01 -25.95 42.03
C ARG A 149 5.50 -25.78 42.07
N ARG A 150 4.84 -26.01 43.21
CA ARG A 150 3.41 -25.81 43.43
C ARG A 150 3.07 -24.31 43.36
N GLN A 151 3.83 -23.47 44.07
CA GLN A 151 3.66 -22.01 44.00
C GLN A 151 3.89 -21.46 42.58
N LEU A 152 4.90 -21.97 41.86
CA LEU A 152 5.13 -21.63 40.45
C LEU A 152 4.04 -22.20 39.53
N LYS A 153 3.54 -23.40 39.77
CA LYS A 153 2.46 -24.02 39.00
C LYS A 153 1.17 -23.23 39.18
N GLU A 154 0.83 -22.80 40.40
CA GLU A 154 -0.33 -21.96 40.71
C GLU A 154 -0.33 -20.65 39.90
N ARG A 155 0.81 -19.96 39.83
CA ARG A 155 1.00 -18.74 39.02
C ARG A 155 0.89 -18.96 37.51
N PHE A 156 1.05 -20.21 37.05
CA PHE A 156 1.04 -20.58 35.64
C PHE A 156 -0.16 -21.45 35.27
N THR A 157 -1.05 -21.78 36.22
CA THR A 157 -2.30 -22.48 35.92
C THR A 157 -3.16 -21.65 34.97
N PRO A 158 -3.92 -22.28 34.07
CA PRO A 158 -4.93 -21.60 33.27
C PRO A 158 -5.96 -20.83 34.11
N SER A 159 -6.15 -21.15 35.39
CA SER A 159 -6.97 -20.36 36.31
C SER A 159 -6.32 -19.01 36.64
N ALA A 160 -5.00 -18.96 36.84
CA ALA A 160 -4.27 -17.72 37.12
C ALA A 160 -3.92 -16.91 35.86
N ARG A 161 -3.80 -17.57 34.69
CA ARG A 161 -3.46 -16.95 33.41
C ARG A 161 -4.63 -16.76 32.45
N GLY A 162 -5.78 -17.35 32.72
CA GLY A 162 -6.89 -17.48 31.77
C GLY A 162 -8.29 -17.32 32.35
N ALA A 163 -8.47 -17.04 33.64
CA ALA A 163 -9.73 -16.52 34.14
C ALA A 163 -9.75 -15.00 33.93
N VAL A 164 -9.87 -14.57 32.67
CA VAL A 164 -10.53 -13.31 32.37
C VAL A 164 -12.01 -13.69 32.43
N PRO A 165 -12.72 -13.48 33.56
CA PRO A 165 -14.13 -13.83 33.65
C PRO A 165 -14.88 -13.21 32.48
N ALA A 166 -15.67 -14.00 31.77
CA ALA A 166 -16.31 -13.59 30.52
C ALA A 166 -17.29 -12.41 30.69
N THR A 167 -17.69 -12.10 31.93
CA THR A 167 -18.58 -11.00 32.31
C THR A 167 -17.79 -9.78 32.78
N LEU A 168 -18.21 -8.58 32.37
CA LEU A 168 -17.63 -7.30 32.82
C LEU A 168 -17.56 -7.18 34.36
N GLN A 169 -18.57 -7.68 35.05
CA GLN A 169 -18.66 -7.64 36.51
C GLN A 169 -17.65 -8.56 37.20
N GLY A 170 -17.43 -9.75 36.65
CA GLY A 170 -16.34 -10.62 37.11
C GLY A 170 -14.97 -9.99 36.85
N LEU A 171 -14.80 -9.25 35.75
CA LEU A 171 -13.53 -8.56 35.47
C LEU A 171 -13.27 -7.46 36.48
N ALA A 172 -14.32 -6.72 36.83
CA ALA A 172 -14.25 -5.72 37.89
C ALA A 172 -13.90 -6.36 39.24
N SER A 173 -14.53 -7.46 39.65
CA SER A 173 -14.23 -8.11 40.93
C SER A 173 -12.81 -8.70 40.98
N LEU A 174 -12.32 -9.26 39.88
CA LEU A 174 -10.94 -9.75 39.78
C LEU A 174 -9.93 -8.61 39.76
N ALA A 175 -10.26 -7.50 39.10
CA ALA A 175 -9.43 -6.29 39.10
C ALA A 175 -9.35 -5.69 40.52
N GLU A 176 -10.49 -5.58 41.21
CA GLU A 176 -10.56 -5.07 42.59
C GLU A 176 -9.72 -5.92 43.54
N GLN A 177 -9.89 -7.25 43.51
CA GLN A 177 -9.08 -8.14 44.33
C GLN A 177 -7.57 -7.99 44.05
N ARG A 178 -7.18 -7.76 42.79
CA ARG A 178 -5.78 -7.52 42.42
C ARG A 178 -5.28 -6.14 42.85
N ILE A 179 -6.15 -5.14 42.85
CA ILE A 179 -5.86 -3.79 43.34
C ILE A 179 -5.63 -3.85 44.86
N ASP A 180 -6.54 -4.48 45.61
CA ASP A 180 -6.42 -4.66 47.06
C ASP A 180 -5.15 -5.41 47.46
N ASP A 181 -4.87 -6.53 46.78
CA ASP A 181 -3.64 -7.30 46.95
C ASP A 181 -2.37 -6.47 46.69
N ALA A 182 -2.40 -5.57 45.70
CA ALA A 182 -1.28 -4.70 45.36
C ALA A 182 -1.18 -3.49 46.33
N ILE A 183 -2.30 -3.00 46.86
CA ILE A 183 -2.35 -2.00 47.93
C ILE A 183 -1.76 -2.58 49.22
N ALA A 184 -2.16 -3.80 49.58
CA ALA A 184 -1.65 -4.52 50.75
C ALA A 184 -0.14 -4.78 50.65
N ARG A 185 0.36 -5.10 49.44
CA ARG A 185 1.81 -5.21 49.15
C ARG A 185 2.53 -3.87 49.12
N GLY A 186 1.84 -2.74 49.29
CA GLY A 186 2.41 -1.40 49.28
C GLY A 186 2.89 -0.93 47.91
N GLN A 187 2.52 -1.62 46.81
CA GLN A 187 2.96 -1.29 45.46
C GLN A 187 2.44 0.09 45.04
N PHE A 188 1.30 0.53 45.57
CA PHE A 188 0.72 1.84 45.30
C PHE A 188 1.41 3.04 45.97
N LYS A 189 2.28 2.80 46.97
CA LYS A 189 2.88 3.87 47.77
C LYS A 189 3.94 4.68 47.01
N ASN A 190 4.66 4.05 46.09
CA ASN A 190 5.78 4.65 45.34
C ASN A 190 5.57 4.54 43.82
N LEU A 191 4.37 4.85 43.31
CA LEU A 191 4.21 4.94 41.85
C LEU A 191 4.95 6.19 41.36
N PRO A 192 5.76 6.07 40.29
CA PRO A 192 6.22 7.25 39.58
C PRO A 192 4.98 7.95 39.05
N ARG A 193 4.66 9.13 39.61
CA ARG A 193 3.65 10.00 39.03
C ARG A 193 4.07 10.27 37.59
N GLY A 194 3.11 10.19 36.67
CA GLY A 194 3.37 10.39 35.25
C GLY A 194 4.11 11.71 35.00
N ARG A 195 4.79 11.80 33.85
CA ARG A 195 5.45 13.06 33.48
C ARG A 195 4.40 14.18 33.51
N PRO A 196 4.71 15.35 34.10
CA PRO A 196 3.79 16.47 34.05
C PRO A 196 3.50 16.75 32.58
N ILE A 197 2.22 16.77 32.22
CA ILE A 197 1.80 17.18 30.88
C ILE A 197 2.29 18.62 30.71
N GLU A 198 3.11 18.85 29.68
CA GLU A 198 3.50 20.20 29.30
C GLU A 198 2.23 20.95 28.91
N ARG A 199 1.78 21.82 29.83
CA ARG A 199 0.66 22.72 29.57
C ARG A 199 1.20 23.88 28.76
N ASP A 200 0.77 23.97 27.52
CA ASP A 200 1.02 25.16 26.72
C ASP A 200 0.33 26.34 27.41
N HIS A 201 1.12 27.31 27.84
CA HIS A 201 0.67 28.52 28.55
C HIS A 201 -0.28 29.36 27.68
N ASN A 202 -0.20 29.21 26.35
CA ASN A 202 -1.09 29.84 25.39
C ASN A 202 -2.48 29.20 25.33
N MET A 203 -2.65 27.97 25.85
CA MET A 203 -3.95 27.29 25.89
C MET A 203 -4.91 27.96 26.89
N SER A 204 -4.37 28.62 27.92
CA SER A 204 -5.12 29.41 28.89
C SER A 204 -5.08 30.91 28.60
N SER A 205 -4.65 31.31 27.40
CA SER A 205 -4.61 32.73 27.03
C SER A 205 -6.03 33.28 26.91
N PRO A 206 -6.39 34.37 27.63
CA PRO A 206 -7.70 35.01 27.49
C PRO A 206 -7.95 35.66 26.12
N PHE A 207 -6.89 35.82 25.32
CA PHE A 207 -6.93 36.54 24.04
C PHE A 207 -7.03 35.65 22.81
N LEU A 208 -6.96 34.32 22.99
CA LEU A 208 -7.09 33.36 21.91
C LEU A 208 -8.28 32.48 22.21
N ASP A 209 -9.23 32.37 21.27
CA ASP A 209 -10.26 31.37 21.41
C ASP A 209 -9.64 29.96 21.27
N THR A 210 -10.26 28.97 21.93
CA THR A 210 -9.86 27.56 21.87
C THR A 210 -9.70 27.07 20.43
N THR A 211 -10.59 27.50 19.53
CA THR A 211 -10.55 27.19 18.10
C THR A 211 -9.29 27.75 17.43
N GLU A 212 -8.97 29.02 17.67
CA GLU A 212 -7.80 29.69 17.09
C GLU A 212 -6.49 29.11 17.62
N TYR A 213 -6.45 28.81 18.92
CA TYR A 213 -5.33 28.12 19.56
C TYR A 213 -5.07 26.77 18.88
N PHE A 214 -6.11 25.93 18.72
CA PHE A 214 -5.94 24.63 18.06
C PHE A 214 -5.59 24.78 16.58
N MET A 215 -6.16 25.76 15.89
CA MET A 215 -5.85 26.04 14.49
C MET A 215 -4.37 26.39 14.31
N ASN A 216 -3.85 27.34 15.09
CA ASN A 216 -2.44 27.73 15.07
C ASN A 216 -1.52 26.56 15.43
N LYS A 217 -1.92 25.73 16.40
CA LYS A 217 -1.17 24.53 16.79
C LYS A 217 -1.16 23.46 15.70
N ILE A 218 -2.27 23.28 14.97
CA ILE A 218 -2.38 22.35 13.84
C ILE A 218 -1.49 22.82 12.69
N ILE A 219 -1.52 24.11 12.35
CA ILE A 219 -0.64 24.73 11.35
C ILE A 219 0.84 24.48 11.68
N GLN A 220 1.25 24.74 12.93
CA GLN A 220 2.62 24.52 13.40
C GLN A 220 3.03 23.03 13.39
N LYS A 221 2.14 22.12 13.81
CA LYS A 221 2.45 20.68 13.87
C LYS A 221 2.49 20.02 12.49
N GLN A 222 1.63 20.45 11.58
CA GLN A 222 1.55 19.90 10.22
C GLN A 222 2.58 20.55 9.27
N GLN A 223 3.33 21.56 9.72
CA GLN A 223 4.26 22.33 8.89
C GLN A 223 3.60 22.87 7.62
N ILE A 224 2.30 23.19 7.71
CA ILE A 224 1.54 23.74 6.60
C ILE A 224 1.76 25.24 6.63
N VAL A 225 2.35 25.75 5.55
CA VAL A 225 2.61 27.17 5.40
C VAL A 225 1.43 27.76 4.63
N PRO A 226 0.85 28.88 5.06
CA PRO A 226 -0.20 29.56 4.30
C PRO A 226 0.19 29.76 2.83
N PRO A 227 -0.75 29.64 1.89
CA PRO A 227 -0.45 29.61 0.45
C PRO A 227 0.27 30.85 -0.06
N TRP A 228 0.05 32.02 0.53
CA TRP A 228 0.76 33.26 0.18
C TRP A 228 2.23 33.23 0.61
N ILE A 229 2.56 32.59 1.74
CA ILE A 229 3.95 32.39 2.18
C ILE A 229 4.63 31.33 1.31
N GLU A 230 3.92 30.27 0.90
CA GLU A 230 4.47 29.30 -0.05
C GLU A 230 4.87 29.98 -1.36
N LYS A 231 4.00 30.84 -1.90
CA LYS A 231 4.30 31.66 -3.07
C LYS A 231 5.45 32.62 -2.84
N GLN A 232 5.53 33.26 -1.68
CA GLN A 232 6.66 34.12 -1.34
C GLN A 232 7.98 33.33 -1.27
N GLN A 233 7.98 32.14 -0.67
CA GLN A 233 9.15 31.27 -0.62
C GLN A 233 9.56 30.81 -2.03
N GLU A 234 8.58 30.41 -2.85
CA GLU A 234 8.79 30.06 -4.26
C GLU A 234 9.50 31.20 -5.02
N LEU A 235 8.96 32.42 -4.96
CA LEU A 235 9.55 33.60 -5.59
C LEU A 235 10.96 33.91 -5.06
N VAL A 236 11.18 33.83 -3.75
CA VAL A 236 12.50 34.06 -3.13
C VAL A 236 13.50 33.00 -3.61
N THR A 237 13.10 31.74 -3.69
CA THR A 237 13.97 30.66 -4.17
C THR A 237 14.29 30.79 -5.66
N GLU A 238 13.32 31.19 -6.49
CA GLU A 238 13.52 31.42 -7.92
C GLU A 238 14.46 32.60 -8.16
N ALA A 239 14.25 33.72 -7.45
CA ALA A 239 15.14 34.88 -7.50
C ALA A 239 16.56 34.51 -7.05
N ALA A 240 16.72 33.69 -6.00
CA ALA A 240 18.02 33.22 -5.54
C ALA A 240 18.72 32.34 -6.59
N ARG A 241 17.98 31.41 -7.23
CA ARG A 241 18.49 30.58 -8.34
C ARG A 241 18.93 31.43 -9.51
N PHE A 242 18.12 32.41 -9.92
CA PHE A 242 18.44 33.33 -11.01
C PHE A 242 19.72 34.11 -10.73
N ARG A 243 19.84 34.73 -9.55
CA ARG A 243 21.06 35.44 -9.11
C ARG A 243 22.26 34.51 -9.02
N GLY A 244 22.06 33.24 -8.65
CA GLY A 244 23.10 32.22 -8.66
C GLY A 244 23.62 31.93 -10.07
N ARG A 245 22.73 31.73 -11.04
CA ARG A 245 23.09 31.55 -12.45
C ARG A 245 23.87 32.73 -12.99
N LEU A 246 23.36 33.96 -12.80
CA LEU A 246 24.05 35.17 -13.26
C LEU A 246 25.46 35.30 -12.67
N ARG A 247 25.65 34.99 -11.39
CA ARG A 247 26.99 35.01 -10.77
C ARG A 247 27.92 33.97 -11.38
N ASN A 248 27.42 32.77 -11.68
CA ASN A 248 28.21 31.72 -12.31
C ASN A 248 28.55 32.05 -13.76
N ASP A 249 27.59 32.58 -14.52
CA ASP A 249 27.81 33.01 -15.90
C ASP A 249 28.81 34.16 -15.95
N TRP A 250 28.71 35.12 -15.03
CA TRP A 250 29.68 36.20 -14.89
C TRP A 250 31.08 35.69 -14.51
N LEU A 251 31.18 34.79 -13.53
CA LEU A 251 32.45 34.18 -13.15
C LEU A 251 33.07 33.42 -14.33
N ARG A 252 32.25 32.68 -15.09
CA ARG A 252 32.68 31.91 -16.25
C ARG A 252 33.14 32.82 -17.39
N ALA A 253 32.41 33.89 -17.68
CA ALA A 253 32.80 34.89 -18.67
C ALA A 253 34.13 35.56 -18.32
N ARG A 254 34.32 35.94 -17.04
CA ARG A 254 35.61 36.46 -16.54
C ARG A 254 36.76 35.48 -16.75
N VAL A 255 36.55 34.18 -16.45
CA VAL A 255 37.58 33.14 -16.68
C VAL A 255 37.89 32.93 -18.16
N PHE A 256 36.96 33.22 -19.08
CA PHE A 256 37.23 33.16 -20.52
C PHE A 256 38.05 34.36 -21.02
N ASP A 257 37.86 35.55 -20.45
CA ASP A 257 38.65 36.73 -20.78
C ASP A 257 40.14 36.55 -20.41
N ASP A 258 40.42 35.93 -19.26
CA ASP A 258 41.78 35.70 -18.77
C ASP A 258 42.55 34.57 -19.52
N ARG A 259 41.92 33.83 -20.45
CA ARG A 259 42.55 32.68 -21.15
C ARG A 259 43.27 33.03 -22.45
N ARG A 260 43.18 34.26 -22.95
CA ARG A 260 44.07 34.70 -24.03
C ARG A 260 45.44 34.95 -23.42
N LYS A 261 46.47 34.23 -23.85
CA LYS A 261 47.86 34.60 -23.51
C LYS A 261 48.03 36.04 -23.98
N PRO A 262 48.31 37.02 -23.10
CA PRO A 262 48.57 38.37 -23.56
C PRO A 262 49.78 38.30 -24.47
N TYR A 263 49.67 38.87 -25.68
CA TYR A 263 50.78 38.91 -26.62
C TYR A 263 52.00 39.49 -25.92
N GLY A 264 52.97 38.63 -25.66
CA GLY A 264 54.06 38.95 -24.75
C GLY A 264 55.11 39.78 -25.45
N PHE A 265 55.77 40.67 -24.74
CA PHE A 265 56.90 41.45 -25.27
C PHE A 265 57.98 40.56 -25.93
N LYS A 266 58.17 39.33 -25.43
CA LYS A 266 59.07 38.34 -26.04
C LYS A 266 58.58 37.82 -27.40
N GLU A 267 57.27 37.62 -27.57
CA GLU A 267 56.69 37.21 -28.85
C GLU A 267 56.75 38.36 -29.85
N PHE A 268 56.48 39.60 -29.40
CA PHE A 268 56.68 40.82 -30.18
C PHE A 268 58.09 40.98 -30.73
N TRP A 269 59.12 40.84 -29.89
CA TRP A 269 60.51 40.96 -30.34
C TRP A 269 60.95 39.80 -31.24
N ARG A 270 60.41 38.59 -31.03
CA ARG A 270 60.73 37.45 -31.88
C ARG A 270 60.18 37.64 -33.30
N ASP A 271 58.95 38.14 -33.44
CA ASP A 271 58.36 38.39 -34.75
C ASP A 271 58.96 39.63 -35.43
N LEU A 272 59.38 40.64 -34.68
CA LEU A 272 60.00 41.86 -35.24
C LEU A 272 61.40 41.60 -35.84
N PHE A 273 62.12 40.59 -35.36
CA PHE A 273 63.48 40.25 -35.81
C PHE A 273 63.58 38.88 -36.50
N ALA A 274 62.46 38.21 -36.75
CA ALA A 274 62.44 37.04 -37.62
C ALA A 274 62.73 37.49 -39.06
N LYS A 275 63.96 37.28 -39.52
CA LYS A 275 64.36 37.45 -40.92
C LYS A 275 63.55 36.50 -41.81
N GLU A 276 63.07 37.00 -42.95
CA GLU A 276 62.43 36.23 -44.03
C GLU A 276 63.28 35.03 -44.48
#